data_AF-A0A971JX76-F1
#
_entry.id   AF-A0A971JX76-F1
#
_cell.length_a   1.000
_cell.length_b   1.000
_cell.length_c   1.000
_cell.angle_alpha   90.00
_cell.angle_beta   90.00
_cell.angle_gamma   90.00
#
_symmetry.space_group_name_H-M   'P 1'
#
loop_
_entity.id
_entity.type
_entity.pdbx_description
1 polymer ?
#
loop_
_entity_poly.entity_id
_entity_poly.type
_entity_poly.pdbx_seq_one_letter_code
_entity_poly.pdbx_strand_id
1 'polypeptide(L)'
;MMQQSIRVAPCRNQVWPLASERSRVASRYGVQVIPTTAITRKYYALGGPDSFLGALRQTERATPDGRGRYAVYAGGRIYWSSASGAHEVHGSLYNAWVADGTTSGAFGFPSSDTLSLPGGVRYSRFQKGNIYAHAGGTFGVPQPYFDVYVAHGGHGSSGHLGLPTSERRRSADDRAMYQDFQRGRVYRRGVLVVEIHGAVFDRHEALGGVHGPLGHVASNVSTEAGGRGRVSRFENGSIWYLAGRGAFGVWGAAHTAYLAHGGPTSDVGYPTSDRVPVGDGRGERVGLESGAIYLTSSTGAHVVPGPVQEAYSAAGGPTGSLGYPIEAAVAGIGGAYTQRFEHGIIAVESELVPFVAAAYADFLGRSPTAEESAGQADALHHGTQSRAAFLRSLAYSDEYLATIVDRLYRDTLGRGGSAVEVGYWVGRLRAGMPVARLVGEFYGSQEYLAGLGGGATRTWVADLYAKVLGRDASPADLDFWTAQTAALGRVRVAHRIYESPESRTTRVRRLYQELLGRSGGAADVAYWAERILTEGDVSLAVAIAASQEYFERAQTRSG
;
A
#
# COMPACT_ATOMS: atom_id res chain seq x y z
N MET A 1 -40.62 43.15 47.29
CA MET A 1 -41.95 42.65 47.69
C MET A 1 -41.89 41.13 47.76
N MET A 2 -42.39 40.57 48.86
CA MET A 2 -42.26 39.16 49.27
C MET A 2 -42.72 38.14 48.22
N GLN A 3 -41.89 37.13 47.94
CA GLN A 3 -42.34 35.86 47.37
C GLN A 3 -43.15 35.11 48.44
N GLN A 4 -44.46 35.00 48.28
CA GLN A 4 -45.26 34.05 49.05
C GLN A 4 -45.32 32.72 48.30
N SER A 5 -44.57 31.73 48.78
CA SER A 5 -44.67 30.35 48.35
C SER A 5 -45.80 29.65 49.11
N ILE A 6 -46.88 29.28 48.44
CA ILE A 6 -47.93 28.43 49.01
C ILE A 6 -47.49 26.96 48.83
N ARG A 7 -47.16 26.27 49.93
CA ARG A 7 -47.04 24.80 49.96
C ARG A 7 -48.42 24.22 50.23
N VAL A 8 -48.93 23.41 49.31
CA VAL A 8 -50.17 22.64 49.50
C VAL A 8 -49.79 21.21 49.87
N ALA A 9 -50.34 20.69 50.98
CA ALA A 9 -50.12 19.33 51.46
C ALA A 9 -50.76 18.27 50.52
N PRO A 10 -50.25 17.02 50.49
CA PRO A 10 -50.73 16.02 49.55
C PRO A 10 -52.03 15.37 50.05
N CYS A 11 -53.12 15.53 49.30
CA CYS A 11 -54.33 14.71 49.50
C CYS A 11 -54.21 13.39 48.74
N ARG A 12 -54.54 12.30 49.45
CA ARG A 12 -54.72 10.94 48.92
C ARG A 12 -55.91 10.91 47.95
N ASN A 13 -55.67 10.34 46.77
CA ASN A 13 -56.63 9.99 45.71
C ASN A 13 -57.28 11.14 44.91
N GLN A 14 -57.19 11.01 43.58
CA GLN A 14 -57.91 11.69 42.49
C GLN A 14 -57.31 12.96 41.84
N VAL A 15 -57.09 12.81 40.52
CA VAL A 15 -57.20 13.76 39.41
C VAL A 15 -56.64 15.17 39.64
N TRP A 16 -55.47 15.41 39.02
CA TRP A 16 -54.95 16.76 38.76
C TRP A 16 -56.02 17.62 38.04
N PRO A 17 -56.26 18.88 38.45
CA PRO A 17 -57.27 19.71 37.78
C PRO A 17 -56.89 19.91 36.30
N LEU A 18 -57.91 19.80 35.44
CA LEU A 18 -57.82 19.99 33.99
C LEU A 18 -57.16 21.34 33.67
N ALA A 19 -56.39 21.43 32.58
CA ALA A 19 -55.66 22.63 32.15
C ALA A 19 -56.51 23.92 32.08
N SER A 20 -57.83 23.78 31.99
CA SER A 20 -58.83 24.85 32.03
C SER A 20 -58.89 25.61 33.38
N GLU A 21 -58.72 24.94 34.53
CA GLU A 21 -58.82 25.59 35.84
C GLU A 21 -57.57 26.42 36.19
N ARG A 22 -56.38 25.94 35.78
CA ARG A 22 -55.12 26.67 35.93
C ARG A 22 -55.14 28.01 35.17
N SER A 23 -55.69 27.99 33.97
CA SER A 23 -55.85 29.17 33.11
C SER A 23 -56.82 30.20 33.72
N ARG A 24 -57.87 29.74 34.41
CA ARG A 24 -58.86 30.59 35.08
C ARG A 24 -58.28 31.34 36.29
N VAL A 25 -57.53 30.63 37.15
CA VAL A 25 -56.92 31.22 38.36
C VAL A 25 -55.85 32.26 38.01
N ALA A 26 -55.02 31.99 37.01
CA ALA A 26 -53.96 32.89 36.56
C ALA A 26 -54.46 34.21 35.96
N SER A 27 -55.58 34.17 35.20
CA SER A 27 -56.22 35.40 34.70
C SER A 27 -56.71 36.31 35.82
N ARG A 28 -57.06 35.73 36.99
CA ARG A 28 -57.57 36.47 38.15
C ARG A 28 -56.48 37.27 38.89
N TYR A 29 -55.21 36.92 38.71
CA TYR A 29 -54.07 37.56 39.40
C TYR A 29 -53.07 38.24 38.45
N GLY A 30 -53.40 38.38 37.16
CA GLY A 30 -52.52 39.03 36.18
C GLY A 30 -51.21 38.29 35.90
N VAL A 31 -51.13 37.00 36.27
CA VAL A 31 -49.94 36.15 36.06
C VAL A 31 -50.20 35.28 34.83
N GLN A 32 -49.31 35.29 33.83
CA GLN A 32 -49.40 34.33 32.72
C GLN A 32 -49.17 32.91 33.25
N VAL A 33 -50.11 31.97 33.02
CA VAL A 33 -49.77 30.54 33.12
C VAL A 33 -48.79 30.26 32.01
N ILE A 34 -47.51 30.14 32.34
CA ILE A 34 -46.53 29.63 31.39
C ILE A 34 -46.82 28.13 31.27
N PRO A 35 -47.37 27.63 30.14
CA PRO A 35 -47.57 26.20 29.97
C PRO A 35 -46.18 25.57 29.98
N THR A 36 -45.86 24.67 30.92
CA THR A 36 -44.55 24.00 31.00
C THR A 36 -44.39 22.92 29.93
N THR A 37 -44.87 23.18 28.71
CA THR A 37 -44.62 22.32 27.56
C THR A 37 -43.13 22.35 27.21
N ALA A 38 -42.66 21.32 26.50
CA ALA A 38 -41.27 21.25 26.08
C ALA A 38 -40.86 22.48 25.25
N ILE A 39 -41.78 22.98 24.40
CA ILE A 39 -41.58 24.17 23.58
C ILE A 39 -41.37 25.42 24.44
N THR A 40 -42.25 25.64 25.42
CA THR A 40 -42.13 26.83 26.28
C THR A 40 -40.89 26.78 27.15
N ARG A 41 -40.52 25.60 27.69
CA ARG A 41 -39.24 25.43 28.41
C ARG A 41 -38.05 25.76 27.52
N LYS A 42 -38.07 25.34 26.25
CA LYS A 42 -37.03 25.64 25.29
C LYS A 42 -36.91 27.13 24.99
N TYR A 43 -38.04 27.79 24.76
CA TYR A 43 -38.10 29.23 24.49
C TYR A 43 -37.44 30.05 25.60
N TYR A 44 -37.76 29.78 26.87
CA TYR A 44 -37.14 30.49 27.99
C TYR A 44 -35.68 30.08 28.24
N ALA A 45 -35.30 28.84 27.94
CA ALA A 45 -33.90 28.43 27.98
C ALA A 45 -33.03 29.17 26.95
N LEU A 46 -33.62 29.66 25.85
CA LEU A 46 -32.94 30.49 24.84
C LEU A 46 -32.93 31.98 25.20
N GLY A 47 -33.54 32.39 26.32
CA GLY A 47 -33.67 33.80 26.73
C GLY A 47 -35.05 34.43 26.50
N GLY A 48 -36.03 33.65 26.02
CA GLY A 48 -37.42 34.10 25.91
C GLY A 48 -37.58 35.31 24.98
N PRO A 49 -38.37 36.34 25.36
CA PRO A 49 -38.59 37.54 24.54
C PRO A 49 -37.32 38.31 24.17
N ASP A 50 -36.27 38.22 25.00
CA ASP A 50 -35.00 38.91 24.77
C ASP A 50 -34.03 38.11 23.90
N SER A 51 -34.41 36.88 23.53
CA SER A 51 -33.64 36.03 22.61
C SER A 51 -33.81 36.45 21.15
N PHE A 52 -33.01 35.85 20.27
CA PHE A 52 -33.14 36.02 18.82
C PHE A 52 -34.52 35.56 18.27
N LEU A 53 -35.30 34.79 19.03
CA LEU A 53 -36.66 34.39 18.64
C LEU A 53 -37.69 35.50 18.83
N GLY A 54 -37.47 36.44 19.76
CA GLY A 54 -38.39 37.54 20.05
C GLY A 54 -39.79 37.07 20.47
N ALA A 55 -40.75 38.00 20.38
CA ALA A 55 -42.12 37.79 20.88
C ALA A 55 -42.85 36.59 20.25
N LEU A 56 -43.65 35.90 21.06
CA LEU A 56 -44.55 34.84 20.64
C LEU A 56 -45.63 35.41 19.70
N ARG A 57 -45.75 34.83 18.50
CA ARG A 57 -46.76 35.18 17.49
C ARG A 57 -47.90 34.17 17.40
N GLN A 58 -47.63 32.91 17.68
CA GLN A 58 -48.64 31.86 17.70
C GLN A 58 -48.35 30.86 18.81
N THR A 59 -49.34 30.62 19.67
CA THR A 59 -49.31 29.59 20.69
C THR A 59 -49.27 28.18 20.07
N GLU A 60 -48.88 27.22 20.89
CA GLU A 60 -48.56 25.87 20.45
C GLU A 60 -49.71 25.13 19.74
N ARG A 61 -49.51 24.77 18.48
CA ARG A 61 -50.45 23.99 17.63
C ARG A 61 -49.89 22.62 17.28
N ALA A 62 -50.77 21.68 16.96
CA ALA A 62 -50.37 20.40 16.37
C ALA A 62 -49.78 20.61 14.97
N THR A 63 -48.77 19.82 14.61
CA THR A 63 -48.22 19.80 13.25
C THR A 63 -49.23 19.18 12.27
N PRO A 64 -49.18 19.52 10.97
CA PRO A 64 -50.14 19.02 9.98
C PRO A 64 -50.21 17.48 9.87
N ASP A 65 -49.10 16.80 10.14
CA ASP A 65 -49.01 15.33 10.19
C ASP A 65 -49.54 14.71 11.49
N GLY A 66 -49.94 15.52 12.47
CA GLY A 66 -50.41 15.09 13.79
C GLY A 66 -49.34 14.48 14.70
N ARG A 67 -48.06 14.46 14.30
CA ARG A 67 -46.98 13.75 15.00
C ARG A 67 -46.20 14.59 16.00
N GLY A 68 -46.49 15.88 16.08
CA GLY A 68 -45.79 16.79 16.97
C GLY A 68 -46.55 18.09 17.18
N ARG A 69 -45.86 19.05 17.79
CA ARG A 69 -46.40 20.38 18.09
C ARG A 69 -45.39 21.46 17.72
N TYR A 70 -45.84 22.67 17.46
CA TYR A 70 -44.97 23.80 17.16
C TYR A 70 -45.55 25.12 17.66
N ALA A 71 -44.70 26.08 17.94
CA ALA A 71 -45.07 27.47 18.21
C ALA A 71 -44.31 28.43 17.28
N VAL A 72 -44.89 29.59 17.02
CA VAL A 72 -44.31 30.61 16.13
C VAL A 72 -43.89 31.83 16.92
N TYR A 73 -42.65 32.26 16.71
CA TYR A 73 -42.06 33.46 17.31
C TYR A 73 -41.68 34.44 16.20
N ALA A 74 -41.33 35.67 16.57
CA ALA A 74 -40.99 36.71 15.60
C ALA A 74 -39.77 36.37 14.73
N GLY A 75 -38.74 35.76 15.34
CA GLY A 75 -37.47 35.41 14.71
C GLY A 75 -37.30 33.95 14.31
N GLY A 76 -38.27 33.07 14.63
CA GLY A 76 -38.14 31.64 14.35
C GLY A 76 -39.30 30.81 14.87
N ARG A 77 -39.12 29.49 14.87
CA ARG A 77 -40.13 28.53 15.33
C ARG A 77 -39.47 27.46 16.18
N ILE A 78 -40.21 26.97 17.17
CA ILE A 78 -39.80 25.80 17.95
C ILE A 78 -40.77 24.67 17.67
N TYR A 79 -40.22 23.53 17.25
CA TYR A 79 -40.95 22.30 16.97
C TYR A 79 -40.64 21.26 18.03
N TRP A 80 -41.63 20.46 18.40
CA TRP A 80 -41.48 19.34 19.31
C TRP A 80 -42.00 18.06 18.68
N SER A 81 -41.24 16.97 18.85
CA SER A 81 -41.70 15.60 18.63
C SER A 81 -41.35 14.74 19.84
N SER A 82 -42.03 13.61 20.00
CA SER A 82 -41.67 12.62 21.03
C SER A 82 -40.28 12.03 20.83
N ALA A 83 -39.80 11.96 19.58
CA ALA A 83 -38.52 11.35 19.24
C ALA A 83 -37.32 12.27 19.49
N SER A 84 -37.45 13.58 19.21
CA SER A 84 -36.34 14.53 19.32
C SER A 84 -36.48 15.56 20.44
N GLY A 85 -37.67 15.76 21.01
CA GLY A 85 -37.90 16.86 21.94
C GLY A 85 -38.06 18.19 21.20
N ALA A 86 -37.90 19.30 21.93
CA ALA A 86 -38.19 20.65 21.44
C ALA A 86 -36.93 21.35 20.89
N HIS A 87 -36.98 21.74 19.62
CA HIS A 87 -35.87 22.31 18.88
C HIS A 87 -36.26 23.52 18.06
N GLU A 88 -35.36 24.48 18.04
CA GLU A 88 -35.50 25.73 17.31
C GLU A 88 -34.95 25.62 15.88
N VAL A 89 -35.68 26.16 14.90
CA VAL A 89 -35.17 26.38 13.54
C VAL A 89 -35.62 27.76 13.03
N HIS A 90 -34.67 28.54 12.49
CA HIS A 90 -34.92 29.88 11.96
C HIS A 90 -34.19 30.18 10.64
N GLY A 91 -34.45 31.38 10.11
CA GLY A 91 -33.74 31.95 8.98
C GLY A 91 -33.88 31.12 7.70
N SER A 92 -32.81 31.09 6.91
CA SER A 92 -32.81 30.38 5.63
C SER A 92 -32.96 28.87 5.79
N LEU A 93 -32.49 28.28 6.90
CA LEU A 93 -32.63 26.86 7.18
C LEU A 93 -34.11 26.49 7.37
N TYR A 94 -34.84 27.30 8.13
CA TYR A 94 -36.28 27.15 8.28
C TYR A 94 -36.98 27.28 6.92
N ASN A 95 -36.63 28.29 6.12
CA ASN A 95 -37.25 28.51 4.81
C ASN A 95 -37.03 27.32 3.86
N ALA A 96 -35.83 26.75 3.82
CA ALA A 96 -35.52 25.57 3.03
C ALA A 96 -36.29 24.34 3.52
N TRP A 97 -36.38 24.13 4.83
CA TRP A 97 -37.16 23.03 5.40
C TRP A 97 -38.67 23.15 5.12
N VAL A 98 -39.21 24.37 5.10
CA VAL A 98 -40.60 24.62 4.70
C VAL A 98 -40.82 24.30 3.24
N ALA A 99 -39.91 24.71 2.36
CA ALA A 99 -39.99 24.42 0.94
C ALA A 99 -39.97 22.91 0.64
N ASP A 100 -39.32 22.10 1.50
CA ASP A 100 -39.30 20.63 1.42
C ASP A 100 -40.56 19.96 2.04
N GLY A 101 -41.51 20.73 2.57
CA GLY A 101 -42.77 20.20 3.11
C GLY A 101 -42.81 20.01 4.63
N THR A 102 -41.87 20.62 5.37
CA THR A 102 -41.80 20.60 6.85
C THR A 102 -41.70 19.18 7.44
N THR A 103 -42.56 18.82 8.41
CA THR A 103 -42.48 17.55 9.13
C THR A 103 -42.92 16.35 8.28
N SER A 104 -43.68 16.60 7.21
CA SER A 104 -44.05 15.61 6.19
C SER A 104 -43.02 15.48 5.06
N GLY A 105 -42.01 16.35 5.04
CA GLY A 105 -40.97 16.40 4.01
C GLY A 105 -39.91 15.30 4.14
N ALA A 106 -38.86 15.41 3.33
CA ALA A 106 -37.74 14.49 3.29
C ALA A 106 -36.92 14.48 4.59
N PHE A 107 -36.94 15.57 5.37
CA PHE A 107 -36.12 15.71 6.59
C PHE A 107 -36.81 15.27 7.88
N GLY A 108 -38.14 15.31 7.95
CA GLY A 108 -38.88 15.05 9.20
C GLY A 108 -38.73 16.17 10.24
N PHE A 109 -38.85 15.85 11.53
CA PHE A 109 -38.71 16.84 12.61
C PHE A 109 -37.26 17.27 12.84
N PRO A 110 -37.02 18.51 13.31
CA PRO A 110 -35.72 18.93 13.80
C PRO A 110 -35.27 18.07 15.00
N SER A 111 -33.99 17.74 15.02
CA SER A 111 -33.30 16.98 16.08
C SER A 111 -32.16 17.76 16.75
N SER A 112 -31.95 19.00 16.31
CA SER A 112 -31.12 19.99 17.00
C SER A 112 -31.70 21.37 16.81
N ASP A 113 -31.24 22.32 17.62
CA ASP A 113 -31.40 23.73 17.28
C ASP A 113 -30.56 24.09 16.04
N THR A 114 -30.68 25.32 15.56
CA THR A 114 -29.73 25.90 14.61
C THR A 114 -28.34 26.02 15.25
N LEU A 115 -27.38 25.31 14.68
CA LEU A 115 -25.98 25.28 15.12
C LEU A 115 -25.10 26.09 14.17
N SER A 116 -23.94 26.52 14.66
CA SER A 116 -22.94 27.28 13.89
C SER A 116 -21.62 26.52 13.82
N LEU A 117 -20.92 26.69 12.71
CA LEU A 117 -19.58 26.18 12.42
C LEU A 117 -18.67 27.34 12.00
N PRO A 118 -17.33 27.13 12.03
CA PRO A 118 -16.40 28.11 11.47
C PRO A 118 -16.74 28.51 10.03
N GLY A 119 -16.34 29.72 9.62
CA GLY A 119 -16.58 30.22 8.26
C GLY A 119 -18.02 30.69 8.00
N GLY A 120 -18.81 30.96 9.05
CA GLY A 120 -20.17 31.48 8.92
C GLY A 120 -21.20 30.44 8.47
N VAL A 121 -20.84 29.15 8.53
CA VAL A 121 -21.73 28.05 8.16
C VAL A 121 -22.70 27.79 9.31
N ARG A 122 -23.99 27.71 9.00
CA ARG A 122 -25.04 27.31 9.94
C ARG A 122 -25.68 26.02 9.49
N TYR A 123 -26.11 25.17 10.42
CA TYR A 123 -26.81 23.94 10.07
C TYR A 123 -27.80 23.52 11.16
N SER A 124 -28.83 22.78 10.77
CA SER A 124 -29.76 22.13 11.69
C SER A 124 -29.80 20.65 11.36
N ARG A 125 -29.85 19.83 12.40
CA ARG A 125 -30.06 18.38 12.27
C ARG A 125 -31.55 18.10 12.25
N PHE A 126 -31.94 17.15 11.42
CA PHE A 126 -33.31 16.61 11.35
C PHE A 126 -33.27 15.09 11.47
N GLN A 127 -34.45 14.49 11.59
CA GLN A 127 -34.58 13.04 11.74
C GLN A 127 -33.99 12.24 10.56
N LYS A 128 -34.09 12.78 9.34
CA LYS A 128 -33.73 12.09 8.09
C LYS A 128 -32.70 12.85 7.26
N GLY A 129 -31.86 13.65 7.89
CA GLY A 129 -30.81 14.42 7.22
C GLY A 129 -30.59 15.78 7.85
N ASN A 130 -29.78 16.60 7.21
CA ASN A 130 -29.41 17.92 7.71
C ASN A 130 -29.59 18.99 6.63
N ILE A 131 -29.85 20.22 7.06
CA ILE A 131 -29.87 21.40 6.18
C ILE A 131 -28.74 22.33 6.57
N TYR A 132 -27.99 22.79 5.57
CA TYR A 132 -26.78 23.61 5.71
C TYR A 132 -26.98 24.94 5.01
N ALA A 133 -26.63 26.04 5.68
CA ALA A 133 -26.56 27.38 5.11
C ALA A 133 -25.11 27.87 5.14
N HIS A 134 -24.61 28.31 4.00
CA HIS A 134 -23.28 28.88 3.82
C HIS A 134 -23.32 29.95 2.73
N ALA A 135 -22.16 30.55 2.39
CA ALA A 135 -22.09 31.64 1.42
C ALA A 135 -22.67 31.30 0.05
N GLY A 136 -22.63 30.03 -0.36
CA GLY A 136 -23.17 29.56 -1.64
C GLY A 136 -24.68 29.24 -1.64
N GLY A 137 -25.36 29.30 -0.49
CA GLY A 137 -26.80 29.06 -0.40
C GLY A 137 -27.21 28.23 0.81
N THR A 138 -28.47 27.79 0.82
CA THR A 138 -29.00 26.88 1.85
C THR A 138 -29.53 25.63 1.18
N PHE A 139 -28.93 24.47 1.50
CA PHE A 139 -29.20 23.21 0.84
C PHE A 139 -29.36 22.08 1.86
N GLY A 140 -30.35 21.23 1.63
CA GLY A 140 -30.61 20.06 2.45
C GLY A 140 -29.98 18.79 1.88
N VAL A 141 -29.41 17.95 2.74
CA VAL A 141 -28.93 16.60 2.39
C VAL A 141 -29.80 15.58 3.13
N PRO A 142 -30.87 15.07 2.48
CA PRO A 142 -31.76 14.09 3.09
C PRO A 142 -31.26 12.66 2.85
N GLN A 143 -31.80 11.71 3.59
CA GLN A 143 -31.65 10.30 3.28
C GLN A 143 -32.19 9.97 1.87
N PRO A 144 -31.57 9.02 1.15
CA PRO A 144 -30.43 8.20 1.58
C PRO A 144 -29.04 8.84 1.31
N TYR A 145 -28.98 10.05 0.71
CA TYR A 145 -27.70 10.74 0.43
C TYR A 145 -26.94 11.09 1.70
N PHE A 146 -27.68 11.42 2.76
CA PHE A 146 -27.11 11.78 4.04
C PHE A 146 -26.26 10.67 4.65
N ASP A 147 -26.67 9.41 4.49
CA ASP A 147 -25.97 8.27 5.07
C ASP A 147 -24.57 8.11 4.44
N VAL A 148 -24.45 8.32 3.12
CA VAL A 148 -23.16 8.35 2.42
C VAL A 148 -22.36 9.58 2.80
N TYR A 149 -22.99 10.74 2.88
CA TYR A 149 -22.32 11.99 3.23
C TYR A 149 -21.64 11.90 4.62
N VAL A 150 -22.33 11.38 5.64
CA VAL A 150 -21.75 11.21 6.98
C VAL A 150 -20.67 10.13 7.04
N ALA A 151 -20.83 9.03 6.29
CA ALA A 151 -19.83 7.97 6.22
C ALA A 151 -18.48 8.47 5.65
N HIS A 152 -18.51 9.50 4.81
CA HIS A 152 -17.33 10.10 4.17
C HIS A 152 -16.87 11.40 4.86
N GLY A 153 -17.20 11.56 6.15
CA GLY A 153 -16.72 12.62 7.04
C GLY A 153 -17.63 13.86 7.13
N GLY A 154 -18.73 13.87 6.38
CA GLY A 154 -19.71 14.97 6.40
C GLY A 154 -19.08 16.34 6.14
N HIS A 155 -19.50 17.32 6.94
CA HIS A 155 -18.98 18.70 6.92
C HIS A 155 -17.82 18.91 7.93
N GLY A 156 -17.29 17.83 8.53
CA GLY A 156 -16.20 17.88 9.49
C GLY A 156 -14.83 17.94 8.82
N SER A 157 -13.76 18.01 9.64
CA SER A 157 -12.37 18.03 9.16
C SER A 157 -11.96 16.78 8.38
N SER A 158 -12.68 15.66 8.53
CA SER A 158 -12.52 14.43 7.76
C SER A 158 -13.39 14.37 6.50
N GLY A 159 -14.23 15.38 6.24
CA GLY A 159 -15.15 15.42 5.12
C GLY A 159 -14.44 15.61 3.79
N HIS A 160 -14.61 14.66 2.86
CA HIS A 160 -13.97 14.74 1.54
C HIS A 160 -14.82 15.48 0.49
N LEU A 161 -16.15 15.44 0.65
CA LEU A 161 -17.11 16.06 -0.26
C LEU A 161 -17.23 17.59 -0.05
N GLY A 162 -17.01 18.06 1.19
CA GLY A 162 -17.31 19.44 1.59
C GLY A 162 -18.82 19.67 1.76
N LEU A 163 -19.26 20.93 1.78
CA LEU A 163 -20.67 21.29 1.97
C LEU A 163 -21.51 21.08 0.70
N PRO A 164 -22.83 20.81 0.83
CA PRO A 164 -23.72 20.73 -0.32
C PRO A 164 -23.83 22.07 -1.04
N THR A 165 -23.87 22.05 -2.38
CA THR A 165 -23.92 23.25 -3.23
C THR A 165 -25.13 23.28 -4.16
N SER A 166 -25.96 22.24 -4.12
CA SER A 166 -27.18 22.16 -4.91
C SER A 166 -28.31 21.46 -4.15
N GLU A 167 -29.53 21.67 -4.62
CA GLU A 167 -30.61 20.71 -4.40
C GLU A 167 -30.34 19.41 -5.18
N ARG A 168 -31.11 18.36 -4.87
CA ARG A 168 -31.06 17.10 -5.62
C ARG A 168 -31.53 17.34 -7.06
N ARG A 169 -30.73 16.95 -8.04
CA ARG A 169 -30.97 17.09 -9.48
C ARG A 169 -31.11 15.73 -10.14
N ARG A 170 -31.79 15.69 -11.26
CA ARG A 170 -31.85 14.52 -12.14
C ARG A 170 -30.72 14.57 -13.16
N SER A 171 -30.09 13.43 -13.45
CA SER A 171 -29.17 13.33 -14.58
C SER A 171 -29.92 13.58 -15.89
N ALA A 172 -29.25 14.11 -16.91
CA ALA A 172 -29.93 14.48 -18.16
C ALA A 172 -30.48 13.27 -18.94
N ASP A 173 -30.00 12.07 -18.67
CA ASP A 173 -30.52 10.80 -19.20
C ASP A 173 -31.63 10.18 -18.32
N ASP A 174 -32.05 10.88 -17.27
CA ASP A 174 -33.06 10.47 -16.28
C ASP A 174 -32.76 9.18 -15.51
N ARG A 175 -31.56 8.60 -15.64
CA ARG A 175 -31.18 7.32 -15.01
C ARG A 175 -30.72 7.44 -13.57
N ALA A 176 -30.30 8.63 -13.12
CA ALA A 176 -29.82 8.86 -11.77
C ALA A 176 -30.33 10.19 -11.21
N MET A 177 -30.36 10.27 -9.89
CA MET A 177 -30.45 11.53 -9.16
C MET A 177 -29.10 11.81 -8.53
N TYR A 178 -28.71 13.07 -8.40
CA TYR A 178 -27.45 13.45 -7.77
C TYR A 178 -27.57 14.73 -6.96
N GLN A 179 -26.64 14.93 -6.04
CA GLN A 179 -26.47 16.18 -5.31
C GLN A 179 -25.01 16.61 -5.37
N ASP A 180 -24.80 17.88 -5.76
CA ASP A 180 -23.47 18.48 -5.83
C ASP A 180 -23.00 18.93 -4.45
N PHE A 181 -21.71 18.73 -4.22
CA PHE A 181 -20.96 19.22 -3.06
C PHE A 181 -19.73 19.97 -3.55
N GLN A 182 -19.11 20.76 -2.67
CA GLN A 182 -17.96 21.61 -3.01
C GLN A 182 -16.81 20.87 -3.72
N ARG A 183 -16.59 19.58 -3.42
CA ARG A 183 -15.48 18.78 -3.95
C ARG A 183 -15.92 17.40 -4.43
N GLY A 184 -17.19 17.25 -4.79
CA GLY A 184 -17.68 15.97 -5.29
C GLY A 184 -19.19 15.91 -5.44
N ARG A 185 -19.69 14.71 -5.63
CA ARG A 185 -21.11 14.46 -5.91
C ARG A 185 -21.55 13.13 -5.33
N VAL A 186 -22.74 13.11 -4.75
CA VAL A 186 -23.40 11.87 -4.32
C VAL A 186 -24.49 11.53 -5.33
N TYR A 187 -24.43 10.33 -5.90
CA TYR A 187 -25.36 9.79 -6.87
C TYR A 187 -26.29 8.77 -6.23
N ARG A 188 -27.52 8.71 -6.72
CA ARG A 188 -28.49 7.66 -6.42
C ARG A 188 -29.05 7.08 -7.72
N ARG A 189 -28.96 5.77 -7.86
CA ARG A 189 -29.54 5.00 -8.95
C ARG A 189 -30.22 3.74 -8.43
N GLY A 190 -31.55 3.74 -8.45
CA GLY A 190 -32.33 2.71 -7.77
C GLY A 190 -32.04 2.68 -6.26
N VAL A 191 -31.47 1.57 -5.79
CA VAL A 191 -31.02 1.39 -4.39
C VAL A 191 -29.55 1.77 -4.18
N LEU A 192 -28.77 1.90 -5.25
CA LEU A 192 -27.36 2.27 -5.16
C LEU A 192 -27.24 3.76 -4.79
N VAL A 193 -26.49 4.06 -3.75
CA VAL A 193 -26.13 5.44 -3.36
C VAL A 193 -24.63 5.48 -3.17
N VAL A 194 -23.94 6.26 -3.99
CA VAL A 194 -22.47 6.28 -4.03
C VAL A 194 -21.93 7.69 -4.21
N GLU A 195 -20.71 7.92 -3.77
CA GLU A 195 -20.02 9.21 -3.88
C GLU A 195 -18.72 9.11 -4.67
N ILE A 196 -18.44 10.17 -5.42
CA ILE A 196 -17.10 10.47 -5.93
C ILE A 196 -16.68 11.86 -5.49
N HIS A 197 -15.39 12.02 -5.19
CA HIS A 197 -14.81 13.27 -4.72
C HIS A 197 -13.38 13.49 -5.21
N GLY A 198 -12.92 14.74 -5.06
CA GLY A 198 -11.56 15.17 -5.40
C GLY A 198 -11.17 14.84 -6.83
N ALA A 199 -9.91 14.44 -7.04
CA ALA A 199 -9.36 14.19 -8.37
C ALA A 199 -10.15 13.13 -9.18
N VAL A 200 -10.78 12.15 -8.51
CA VAL A 200 -11.62 11.17 -9.20
C VAL A 200 -12.88 11.82 -9.76
N PHE A 201 -13.54 12.68 -8.98
CA PHE A 201 -14.67 13.47 -9.45
C PHE A 201 -14.27 14.44 -10.56
N ASP A 202 -13.20 15.20 -10.35
CA ASP A 202 -12.71 16.17 -11.34
C ASP A 202 -12.39 15.49 -12.67
N ARG A 203 -11.79 14.28 -12.64
CA ARG A 203 -11.50 13.52 -13.84
C ARG A 203 -12.74 12.96 -14.52
N HIS A 204 -13.73 12.48 -13.75
CA HIS A 204 -15.00 12.01 -14.30
C HIS A 204 -15.73 13.13 -15.04
N GLU A 205 -15.82 14.33 -14.46
CA GLU A 205 -16.45 15.49 -15.12
C GLU A 205 -15.66 15.93 -16.35
N ALA A 206 -14.32 15.94 -16.30
CA ALA A 206 -13.47 16.25 -17.46
C ALA A 206 -13.63 15.27 -18.62
N LEU A 207 -14.02 14.03 -18.34
CA LEU A 207 -14.34 13.00 -19.33
C LEU A 207 -15.78 13.06 -19.84
N GLY A 208 -16.56 14.08 -19.47
CA GLY A 208 -17.96 14.24 -19.87
C GLY A 208 -18.97 13.68 -18.86
N GLY A 209 -18.54 13.36 -17.65
CA GLY A 209 -19.38 12.88 -16.56
C GLY A 209 -20.14 11.61 -16.96
N VAL A 210 -21.44 11.56 -16.65
CA VAL A 210 -22.32 10.42 -16.97
C VAL A 210 -22.53 10.19 -18.47
N HIS A 211 -22.23 11.19 -19.31
CA HIS A 211 -22.27 11.08 -20.77
C HIS A 211 -20.91 10.70 -21.37
N GLY A 212 -19.88 10.68 -20.54
CA GLY A 212 -18.54 10.27 -20.89
C GLY A 212 -18.41 8.77 -21.12
N PRO A 213 -17.21 8.31 -21.52
CA PRO A 213 -16.97 6.91 -21.84
C PRO A 213 -17.13 5.97 -20.65
N LEU A 214 -16.99 6.47 -19.42
CA LEU A 214 -17.12 5.69 -18.19
C LEU A 214 -18.57 5.44 -17.78
N GLY A 215 -19.49 6.35 -18.14
CA GLY A 215 -20.90 6.28 -17.76
C GLY A 215 -21.13 6.59 -16.26
N HIS A 216 -22.14 5.94 -15.69
CA HIS A 216 -22.54 6.18 -14.31
C HIS A 216 -21.59 5.54 -13.29
N VAL A 217 -21.50 6.18 -12.13
CA VAL A 217 -20.72 5.69 -10.98
C VAL A 217 -21.33 4.38 -10.45
N ALA A 218 -20.47 3.41 -10.15
CA ALA A 218 -20.83 2.11 -9.60
C ALA A 218 -20.31 1.87 -8.18
N SER A 219 -19.30 2.62 -7.72
CA SER A 219 -18.77 2.51 -6.35
C SER A 219 -18.35 3.85 -5.75
N ASN A 220 -18.30 3.91 -4.41
CA ASN A 220 -17.62 4.98 -3.70
C ASN A 220 -16.13 5.04 -4.10
N VAL A 221 -15.49 6.19 -3.84
CA VAL A 221 -14.03 6.26 -3.84
C VAL A 221 -13.48 5.48 -2.64
N SER A 222 -12.75 4.41 -2.92
CA SER A 222 -12.13 3.54 -1.91
C SER A 222 -10.61 3.48 -2.10
N THR A 223 -9.89 3.05 -1.07
CA THR A 223 -8.48 2.65 -1.23
C THR A 223 -8.41 1.45 -2.18
N GLU A 224 -7.47 1.46 -3.12
CA GLU A 224 -7.20 0.34 -4.01
C GLU A 224 -6.45 -0.78 -3.28
N ALA A 225 -6.59 -2.00 -3.77
CA ALA A 225 -5.76 -3.13 -3.37
C ALA A 225 -4.27 -2.77 -3.46
N GLY A 226 -3.49 -3.14 -2.44
CA GLY A 226 -2.09 -2.74 -2.29
C GLY A 226 -1.88 -1.35 -1.66
N GLY A 227 -2.95 -0.59 -1.36
CA GLY A 227 -2.90 0.58 -0.47
C GLY A 227 -2.22 1.84 -1.03
N ARG A 228 -1.63 1.78 -2.23
CA ARG A 228 -0.90 2.90 -2.85
C ARG A 228 -1.81 4.01 -3.37
N GLY A 229 -2.98 3.65 -3.90
CA GLY A 229 -3.88 4.57 -4.58
C GLY A 229 -5.33 4.45 -4.13
N ARG A 230 -6.20 5.23 -4.78
CA ARG A 230 -7.66 5.17 -4.63
C ARG A 230 -8.31 4.83 -5.95
N VAL A 231 -9.51 4.27 -5.91
CA VAL A 231 -10.28 3.87 -7.08
C VAL A 231 -11.76 4.18 -6.90
N SER A 232 -12.44 4.54 -7.99
CA SER A 232 -13.88 4.38 -8.11
C SER A 232 -14.18 3.63 -9.41
N ARG A 233 -15.19 2.76 -9.36
CA ARG A 233 -15.67 1.96 -10.48
C ARG A 233 -16.90 2.60 -11.09
N PHE A 234 -17.03 2.45 -12.40
CA PHE A 234 -18.10 2.99 -13.24
C PHE A 234 -18.68 1.88 -14.10
N GLU A 235 -19.78 2.15 -14.81
CA GLU A 235 -20.43 1.17 -15.70
C GLU A 235 -19.45 0.56 -16.71
N ASN A 236 -18.59 1.38 -17.31
CA ASN A 236 -17.75 0.97 -18.44
C ASN A 236 -16.25 1.04 -18.13
N GLY A 237 -15.85 1.25 -16.87
CA GLY A 237 -14.44 1.36 -16.52
C GLY A 237 -14.20 1.78 -15.08
N SER A 238 -12.98 2.24 -14.79
CA SER A 238 -12.60 2.74 -13.47
C SER A 238 -11.70 3.95 -13.60
N ILE A 239 -11.71 4.80 -12.57
CA ILE A 239 -10.74 5.89 -12.41
C ILE A 239 -9.88 5.55 -11.19
N TRP A 240 -8.57 5.56 -11.39
CA TRP A 240 -7.58 5.41 -10.33
C TRP A 240 -6.91 6.74 -10.03
N TYR A 241 -6.67 7.00 -8.75
CA TYR A 241 -5.92 8.14 -8.26
C TYR A 241 -4.67 7.66 -7.52
N LEU A 242 -3.52 8.24 -7.88
CA LEU A 242 -2.26 8.04 -7.16
C LEU A 242 -1.69 9.40 -6.74
N ALA A 243 -1.31 9.53 -5.46
CA ALA A 243 -0.70 10.75 -4.94
C ALA A 243 0.55 11.13 -5.75
N GLY A 244 0.66 12.40 -6.14
CA GLY A 244 1.75 12.91 -6.98
C GLY A 244 1.59 12.67 -8.48
N ARG A 245 0.72 11.74 -8.92
CA ARG A 245 0.42 11.52 -10.36
C ARG A 245 -0.93 12.07 -10.81
N GLY A 246 -1.94 12.06 -9.94
CA GLY A 246 -3.31 12.47 -10.26
C GLY A 246 -4.21 11.28 -10.57
N ALA A 247 -5.36 11.57 -11.23
CA ALA A 247 -6.41 10.60 -11.50
C ALA A 247 -6.54 10.30 -13.00
N PHE A 248 -6.58 9.02 -13.36
CA PHE A 248 -6.69 8.55 -14.74
C PHE A 248 -7.74 7.46 -14.92
N GLY A 249 -8.55 7.61 -15.97
CA GLY A 249 -9.60 6.68 -16.36
C GLY A 249 -9.14 5.63 -17.37
N VAL A 250 -9.47 4.36 -17.12
CA VAL A 250 -9.40 3.28 -18.12
C VAL A 250 -10.79 2.67 -18.28
N TRP A 251 -11.25 2.57 -19.53
CA TRP A 251 -12.61 2.10 -19.87
C TRP A 251 -12.62 1.10 -21.04
N GLY A 252 -13.78 0.47 -21.26
CA GLY A 252 -14.06 -0.45 -22.36
C GLY A 252 -13.06 -1.60 -22.45
N ALA A 253 -12.69 -1.99 -23.68
CA ALA A 253 -11.76 -3.09 -23.92
C ALA A 253 -10.40 -2.92 -23.20
N ALA A 254 -9.88 -1.68 -23.13
CA ALA A 254 -8.63 -1.39 -22.41
C ALA A 254 -8.75 -1.70 -20.91
N HIS A 255 -9.90 -1.40 -20.30
CA HIS A 255 -10.16 -1.72 -18.90
C HIS A 255 -10.22 -3.24 -18.68
N THR A 256 -10.88 -3.97 -19.59
CA THR A 256 -10.95 -5.44 -19.53
C THR A 256 -9.56 -6.06 -19.64
N ALA A 257 -8.75 -5.66 -20.62
CA ALA A 257 -7.39 -6.16 -20.79
C ALA A 257 -6.49 -5.84 -19.57
N TYR A 258 -6.61 -4.62 -19.04
CA TYR A 258 -5.85 -4.19 -17.87
C TYR A 258 -6.18 -5.02 -16.61
N LEU A 259 -7.46 -5.24 -16.33
CA LEU A 259 -7.87 -6.05 -15.19
C LEU A 259 -7.52 -7.53 -15.37
N ALA A 260 -7.57 -8.07 -16.60
CA ALA A 260 -7.11 -9.42 -16.89
C ALA A 260 -5.61 -9.61 -16.64
N HIS A 261 -4.81 -8.54 -16.83
CA HIS A 261 -3.39 -8.49 -16.48
C HIS A 261 -3.14 -8.20 -14.99
N GLY A 262 -4.18 -8.15 -14.14
CA GLY A 262 -4.05 -7.89 -12.70
C GLY A 262 -4.09 -6.42 -12.28
N GLY A 263 -4.33 -5.49 -13.21
CA GLY A 263 -4.60 -4.08 -12.92
C GLY A 263 -3.47 -3.37 -12.18
N PRO A 264 -3.77 -2.43 -11.26
CA PRO A 264 -2.75 -1.64 -10.56
C PRO A 264 -1.83 -2.44 -9.63
N THR A 265 -2.20 -3.69 -9.33
CA THR A 265 -1.45 -4.57 -8.43
C THR A 265 -0.47 -5.48 -9.15
N SER A 266 -0.50 -5.54 -10.49
CA SER A 266 0.48 -6.29 -11.27
C SER A 266 1.73 -5.46 -11.57
N ASP A 267 2.64 -6.08 -12.30
CA ASP A 267 3.95 -5.55 -12.69
C ASP A 267 3.87 -4.28 -13.54
N VAL A 268 2.75 -4.04 -14.22
CA VAL A 268 2.55 -2.82 -15.04
C VAL A 268 2.11 -1.60 -14.23
N GLY A 269 1.61 -1.80 -13.01
CA GLY A 269 1.23 -0.74 -12.08
C GLY A 269 0.10 0.18 -12.54
N TYR A 270 -0.05 1.35 -11.90
CA TYR A 270 -1.17 2.28 -12.11
C TYR A 270 -1.18 2.93 -13.50
N PRO A 271 -2.36 3.37 -14.01
CA PRO A 271 -2.40 4.18 -15.22
C PRO A 271 -1.73 5.54 -15.01
N THR A 272 -1.01 6.00 -16.02
CA THR A 272 -0.29 7.30 -16.04
C THR A 272 -0.88 8.27 -17.06
N SER A 273 -1.83 7.82 -17.87
CA SER A 273 -2.60 8.66 -18.77
C SER A 273 -4.02 8.12 -18.88
N ASP A 274 -4.93 8.95 -19.35
CA ASP A 274 -6.15 8.44 -19.94
C ASP A 274 -5.86 7.84 -21.31
N ARG A 275 -6.90 7.29 -21.93
CA ARG A 275 -6.82 6.87 -23.32
C ARG A 275 -6.58 8.07 -24.24
N VAL A 276 -5.52 7.97 -25.04
CA VAL A 276 -5.13 8.98 -26.03
C VAL A 276 -4.86 8.33 -27.39
N PRO A 277 -5.12 9.03 -28.51
CA PRO A 277 -4.77 8.51 -29.83
C PRO A 277 -3.24 8.33 -29.94
N VAL A 278 -2.81 7.30 -30.67
CA VAL A 278 -1.39 7.11 -31.01
C VAL A 278 -0.91 8.18 -32.00
N GLY A 279 -1.82 8.68 -32.85
CA GLY A 279 -1.54 9.71 -33.86
C GLY A 279 -1.48 9.18 -35.29
N ASP A 280 -1.63 7.86 -35.48
CA ASP A 280 -1.65 7.19 -36.78
C ASP A 280 -3.05 7.05 -37.39
N GLY A 281 -4.09 7.48 -36.67
CA GLY A 281 -5.49 7.35 -37.05
C GLY A 281 -6.05 5.93 -36.94
N ARG A 282 -5.30 4.96 -36.41
CA ARG A 282 -5.75 3.55 -36.28
C ARG A 282 -6.03 3.15 -34.84
N GLY A 283 -5.19 3.58 -33.90
CA GLY A 283 -5.27 3.08 -32.54
C GLY A 283 -5.09 4.11 -31.45
N GLU A 284 -5.40 3.66 -30.24
CA GLU A 284 -5.30 4.43 -29.01
C GLU A 284 -4.34 3.74 -28.04
N ARG A 285 -3.83 4.49 -27.07
CA ARG A 285 -3.01 3.96 -25.99
C ARG A 285 -3.38 4.52 -24.63
N VAL A 286 -3.07 3.75 -23.60
CA VAL A 286 -3.09 4.16 -22.18
C VAL A 286 -1.71 3.88 -21.62
N GLY A 287 -1.04 4.88 -21.06
CA GLY A 287 0.24 4.70 -20.37
C GLY A 287 0.03 4.07 -18.99
N LEU A 288 0.96 3.20 -18.59
CA LEU A 288 1.01 2.56 -17.26
C LEU A 288 2.37 2.88 -16.60
N GLU A 289 2.52 2.63 -15.29
CA GLU A 289 3.78 2.88 -14.58
C GLU A 289 4.95 2.10 -15.20
N SER A 290 4.69 0.88 -15.65
CA SER A 290 5.68 -0.01 -16.29
C SER A 290 5.04 -0.73 -17.48
N GLY A 291 4.72 0.03 -18.52
CA GLY A 291 4.15 -0.51 -19.77
C GLY A 291 3.09 0.40 -20.37
N ALA A 292 2.30 -0.16 -21.27
CA ALA A 292 1.16 0.53 -21.87
C ALA A 292 0.07 -0.46 -22.29
N ILE A 293 -1.13 0.05 -22.54
CA ILE A 293 -2.21 -0.68 -23.21
C ILE A 293 -2.36 -0.08 -24.59
N TYR A 294 -2.37 -0.90 -25.64
CA TYR A 294 -2.73 -0.46 -26.99
C TYR A 294 -4.03 -1.10 -27.42
N LEU A 295 -4.84 -0.34 -28.14
CA LEU A 295 -6.14 -0.78 -28.65
C LEU A 295 -6.32 -0.33 -30.09
N THR A 296 -6.77 -1.25 -30.93
CA THR A 296 -7.34 -0.94 -32.26
C THR A 296 -8.70 -1.63 -32.41
N SER A 297 -9.48 -1.20 -33.38
CA SER A 297 -10.74 -1.86 -33.73
C SER A 297 -10.53 -3.28 -34.30
N SER A 298 -9.38 -3.55 -34.92
CA SER A 298 -9.07 -4.84 -35.54
C SER A 298 -8.46 -5.86 -34.58
N THR A 299 -7.58 -5.43 -33.67
CA THR A 299 -6.83 -6.33 -32.79
C THR A 299 -7.41 -6.40 -31.37
N GLY A 300 -8.25 -5.46 -30.97
CA GLY A 300 -8.69 -5.33 -29.57
C GLY A 300 -7.63 -4.67 -28.68
N ALA A 301 -7.84 -4.70 -27.37
CA ALA A 301 -6.94 -4.10 -26.39
C ALA A 301 -5.97 -5.13 -25.82
N HIS A 302 -4.69 -4.81 -25.80
CA HIS A 302 -3.64 -5.66 -25.24
C HIS A 302 -2.68 -4.85 -24.37
N VAL A 303 -2.34 -5.41 -23.22
CA VAL A 303 -1.30 -4.87 -22.33
C VAL A 303 0.06 -5.26 -22.91
N VAL A 304 0.97 -4.30 -22.98
CA VAL A 304 2.38 -4.45 -23.34
C VAL A 304 3.19 -4.15 -22.08
N PRO A 305 3.70 -5.17 -21.36
CA PRO A 305 4.45 -5.00 -20.12
C PRO A 305 5.76 -4.22 -20.31
N GLY A 306 6.29 -3.62 -19.25
CA GLY A 306 7.45 -2.71 -19.28
C GLY A 306 8.63 -3.19 -20.13
N PRO A 307 9.18 -4.40 -19.91
CA PRO A 307 10.31 -4.89 -20.71
C PRO A 307 9.98 -5.04 -22.20
N VAL A 308 8.76 -5.50 -22.52
CA VAL A 308 8.30 -5.59 -23.92
C VAL A 308 8.07 -4.20 -24.51
N GLN A 309 7.53 -3.26 -23.72
CA GLN A 309 7.26 -1.89 -24.13
C GLN A 309 8.56 -1.13 -24.45
N GLU A 310 9.63 -1.38 -23.72
CA GLU A 310 10.95 -0.80 -24.00
C GLU A 310 11.47 -1.23 -25.38
N ALA A 311 11.52 -2.54 -25.63
CA ALA A 311 11.90 -3.09 -26.93
C ALA A 311 10.96 -2.62 -28.05
N TYR A 312 9.65 -2.58 -27.79
CA TYR A 312 8.64 -2.12 -28.74
C TYR A 312 8.81 -0.64 -29.09
N SER A 313 9.12 0.21 -28.11
CA SER A 313 9.40 1.63 -28.32
C SER A 313 10.67 1.83 -29.15
N ALA A 314 11.73 1.06 -28.86
CA ALA A 314 12.96 1.08 -29.63
C ALA A 314 12.75 0.66 -31.09
N ALA A 315 11.79 -0.24 -31.35
CA ALA A 315 11.36 -0.64 -32.69
C ALA A 315 10.39 0.34 -33.38
N GLY A 316 10.12 1.51 -32.78
CA GLY A 316 9.24 2.54 -33.35
C GLY A 316 7.76 2.44 -32.95
N GLY A 317 7.42 1.55 -32.00
CA GLY A 317 6.07 1.39 -31.48
C GLY A 317 5.04 0.98 -32.53
N PRO A 318 3.78 1.42 -32.41
CA PRO A 318 2.71 1.02 -33.33
C PRO A 318 2.89 1.45 -34.78
N THR A 319 3.63 2.53 -35.00
CA THR A 319 3.99 3.03 -36.34
C THR A 319 5.29 2.42 -36.88
N GLY A 320 5.95 1.57 -36.09
CA GLY A 320 7.19 0.89 -36.44
C GLY A 320 6.96 -0.38 -37.26
N SER A 321 8.01 -1.19 -37.39
CA SER A 321 7.99 -2.41 -38.20
C SER A 321 7.10 -3.52 -37.64
N LEU A 322 6.80 -3.50 -36.34
CA LEU A 322 6.02 -4.55 -35.66
C LEU A 322 4.51 -4.37 -35.78
N GLY A 323 4.01 -3.13 -35.92
CA GLY A 323 2.58 -2.82 -35.83
C GLY A 323 2.00 -3.05 -34.44
N TYR A 324 0.68 -3.15 -34.32
CA TYR A 324 -0.01 -3.27 -33.02
C TYR A 324 0.12 -4.67 -32.38
N PRO A 325 0.02 -4.79 -31.04
CA PRO A 325 -0.12 -6.08 -30.40
C PRO A 325 -1.44 -6.75 -30.83
N ILE A 326 -1.37 -8.07 -31.04
CA ILE A 326 -2.52 -8.89 -31.47
C ILE A 326 -3.01 -9.85 -30.40
N GLU A 327 -2.23 -10.03 -29.33
CA GLU A 327 -2.54 -10.86 -28.18
C GLU A 327 -1.90 -10.31 -26.90
N ALA A 328 -2.35 -10.84 -25.76
CA ALA A 328 -1.76 -10.53 -24.47
C ALA A 328 -0.33 -11.10 -24.38
N ALA A 329 0.56 -10.37 -23.70
CA ALA A 329 1.90 -10.87 -23.41
C ALA A 329 1.82 -12.11 -22.52
N VAL A 330 2.64 -13.11 -22.82
CA VAL A 330 2.78 -14.32 -22.02
C VAL A 330 3.99 -14.14 -21.11
N ALA A 331 3.75 -14.17 -19.79
CA ALA A 331 4.82 -14.16 -18.79
C ALA A 331 5.56 -15.50 -18.80
N GLY A 332 6.89 -15.42 -18.76
CA GLY A 332 7.79 -16.54 -18.51
C GLY A 332 8.46 -16.41 -17.14
N ILE A 333 9.47 -17.26 -16.91
CA ILE A 333 10.21 -17.29 -15.65
C ILE A 333 10.99 -15.98 -15.45
N GLY A 334 10.98 -15.45 -14.22
CA GLY A 334 11.89 -14.40 -13.78
C GLY A 334 11.74 -13.08 -14.52
N GLY A 335 10.52 -12.74 -14.95
CA GLY A 335 10.24 -11.52 -15.71
C GLY A 335 10.50 -11.62 -17.21
N ALA A 336 10.74 -12.83 -17.74
CA ALA A 336 10.73 -13.05 -19.17
C ALA A 336 9.32 -12.80 -19.73
N TYR A 337 9.24 -12.34 -20.97
CA TYR A 337 7.97 -12.09 -21.65
C TYR A 337 8.05 -12.44 -23.13
N THR A 338 6.96 -12.96 -23.69
CA THR A 338 6.80 -13.07 -25.15
C THR A 338 5.49 -12.43 -25.57
N GLN A 339 5.51 -11.61 -26.61
CA GLN A 339 4.30 -11.00 -27.16
C GLN A 339 4.36 -10.92 -28.68
N ARG A 340 3.24 -11.30 -29.31
CA ARG A 340 3.06 -11.20 -30.76
C ARG A 340 2.43 -9.86 -31.15
N PHE A 341 2.91 -9.35 -32.28
CA PHE A 341 2.46 -8.13 -32.95
C PHE A 341 2.01 -8.47 -34.37
N GLU A 342 1.37 -7.52 -35.05
CA GLU A 342 0.88 -7.68 -36.43
C GLU A 342 1.96 -8.27 -37.37
N HIS A 343 3.21 -7.84 -37.23
CA HIS A 343 4.31 -8.20 -38.13
C HIS A 343 5.56 -8.75 -37.42
N GLY A 344 5.42 -9.28 -36.21
CA GLY A 344 6.57 -9.87 -35.52
C GLY A 344 6.29 -10.32 -34.09
N ILE A 345 7.36 -10.65 -33.38
CA ILE A 345 7.33 -11.11 -32.00
C ILE A 345 8.43 -10.38 -31.24
N ILE A 346 8.13 -9.93 -30.03
CA ILE A 346 9.15 -9.54 -29.05
C ILE A 346 9.22 -10.66 -28.01
N ALA A 347 10.42 -11.21 -27.82
CA ALA A 347 10.74 -12.11 -26.73
C ALA A 347 11.82 -11.45 -25.88
N VAL A 348 11.49 -11.17 -24.62
CA VAL A 348 12.40 -10.66 -23.60
C VAL A 348 12.80 -11.82 -22.70
N GLU A 349 14.10 -12.06 -22.61
CA GLU A 349 14.66 -13.09 -21.73
C GLU A 349 14.83 -12.57 -20.30
N SER A 350 14.87 -13.49 -19.34
CA SER A 350 15.10 -13.13 -17.93
C SER A 350 16.59 -13.07 -17.64
N GLU A 351 17.06 -11.93 -17.16
CA GLU A 351 18.41 -11.79 -16.60
C GLU A 351 18.55 -12.50 -15.23
N LEU A 352 17.45 -12.86 -14.58
CA LEU A 352 17.47 -13.53 -13.27
C LEU A 352 17.80 -15.02 -13.40
N VAL A 353 17.42 -15.65 -14.52
CA VAL A 353 17.70 -17.08 -14.75
C VAL A 353 19.21 -17.37 -14.83
N PRO A 354 20.02 -16.65 -15.65
CA PRO A 354 21.48 -16.78 -15.65
C PRO A 354 22.11 -16.47 -14.30
N PHE A 355 21.60 -15.47 -13.58
CA PHE A 355 22.07 -15.13 -12.23
C PHE A 355 21.84 -16.28 -11.24
N VAL A 356 20.66 -16.89 -11.21
CA VAL A 356 20.36 -18.04 -10.37
C VAL A 356 21.26 -19.22 -10.74
N ALA A 357 21.42 -19.51 -12.04
CA ALA A 357 22.30 -20.58 -12.51
C ALA A 357 23.76 -20.37 -12.08
N ALA A 358 24.30 -19.17 -12.25
CA ALA A 358 25.65 -18.82 -11.82
C ALA A 358 25.82 -18.95 -10.30
N ALA A 359 24.84 -18.51 -9.51
CA ALA A 359 24.88 -18.63 -8.05
C ALA A 359 24.89 -20.10 -7.60
N TYR A 360 24.07 -20.96 -8.21
CA TYR A 360 24.10 -22.39 -7.94
C TYR A 360 25.44 -23.03 -8.33
N ALA A 361 26.02 -22.65 -9.46
CA ALA A 361 27.33 -23.15 -9.87
C ALA A 361 28.45 -22.71 -8.92
N ASP A 362 28.51 -21.42 -8.56
CA ASP A 362 29.60 -20.86 -7.76
C ASP A 362 29.49 -21.25 -6.27
N PHE A 363 28.27 -21.39 -5.73
CA PHE A 363 28.08 -21.81 -4.35
C PHE A 363 27.98 -23.34 -4.24
N LEU A 364 27.04 -23.97 -4.95
CA LEU A 364 26.73 -25.39 -4.75
C LEU A 364 27.49 -26.33 -5.69
N GLY A 365 28.20 -25.81 -6.70
CA GLY A 365 28.96 -26.64 -7.64
C GLY A 365 28.10 -27.46 -8.60
N ARG A 366 26.83 -27.09 -8.79
CA ARG A 366 25.88 -27.76 -9.69
C ARG A 366 24.96 -26.76 -10.39
N SER A 367 24.26 -27.21 -11.43
CA SER A 367 23.15 -26.46 -12.02
C SER A 367 21.87 -26.58 -11.17
N PRO A 368 21.01 -25.55 -11.14
CA PRO A 368 19.68 -25.66 -10.53
C PRO A 368 18.77 -26.56 -11.38
N THR A 369 17.80 -27.21 -10.74
CA THR A 369 16.66 -27.83 -11.42
C THR A 369 15.76 -26.76 -12.05
N ALA A 370 14.87 -27.16 -12.96
CA ALA A 370 13.92 -26.24 -13.60
C ALA A 370 12.99 -25.56 -12.56
N GLU A 371 12.56 -26.30 -11.54
CA GLU A 371 11.72 -25.79 -10.46
C GLU A 371 12.48 -24.81 -9.55
N GLU A 372 13.73 -25.14 -9.17
CA GLU A 372 14.60 -24.22 -8.41
C GLU A 372 14.86 -22.93 -9.19
N SER A 373 15.19 -23.04 -10.47
CA SER A 373 15.42 -21.88 -11.33
C SER A 373 14.18 -20.98 -11.42
N ALA A 374 13.01 -21.58 -11.69
CA ALA A 374 11.75 -20.86 -11.77
C ALA A 374 11.39 -20.17 -10.45
N GLY A 375 11.39 -20.93 -9.34
CA GLY A 375 11.00 -20.41 -8.04
C GLY A 375 11.89 -19.26 -7.54
N GLN A 376 13.21 -19.39 -7.71
CA GLN A 376 14.14 -18.35 -7.27
C GLN A 376 14.10 -17.11 -8.17
N ALA A 377 14.05 -17.29 -9.50
CA ALA A 377 13.97 -16.18 -10.43
C ALA A 377 12.66 -15.40 -10.26
N ASP A 378 11.53 -16.08 -10.05
CA ASP A 378 10.25 -15.43 -9.79
C ASP A 378 10.23 -14.71 -8.44
N ALA A 379 10.80 -15.29 -7.38
CA ALA A 379 10.89 -14.62 -6.08
C ALA A 379 11.72 -13.33 -6.14
N LEU A 380 12.81 -13.35 -6.91
CA LEU A 380 13.64 -12.18 -7.17
C LEU A 380 12.90 -11.15 -8.02
N HIS A 381 12.16 -11.57 -9.04
CA HIS A 381 11.40 -10.69 -9.93
C HIS A 381 10.27 -9.95 -9.19
N HIS A 382 9.49 -10.67 -8.37
CA HIS A 382 8.41 -10.09 -7.58
C HIS A 382 8.90 -9.31 -6.35
N GLY A 383 10.21 -9.32 -6.06
CA GLY A 383 10.80 -8.65 -4.91
C GLY A 383 10.42 -9.26 -3.57
N THR A 384 9.90 -10.49 -3.54
CA THR A 384 9.64 -11.24 -2.29
C THR A 384 10.94 -11.69 -1.64
N GLN A 385 12.03 -11.76 -2.42
CA GLN A 385 13.39 -11.99 -1.96
C GLN A 385 14.37 -11.04 -2.65
N SER A 386 15.41 -10.59 -1.94
CA SER A 386 16.52 -9.85 -2.54
C SER A 386 17.64 -10.78 -3.02
N ARG A 387 18.44 -10.34 -4.00
CA ARG A 387 19.64 -11.07 -4.47
C ARG A 387 20.54 -11.48 -3.30
N ALA A 388 20.78 -10.57 -2.36
CA ALA A 388 21.59 -10.85 -1.18
C ALA A 388 20.94 -11.88 -0.24
N ALA A 389 19.62 -11.84 -0.05
CA ALA A 389 18.91 -12.84 0.75
C ALA A 389 18.95 -14.23 0.11
N PHE A 390 18.79 -14.31 -1.22
CA PHE A 390 18.92 -15.54 -1.98
C PHE A 390 20.34 -16.13 -1.86
N LEU A 391 21.37 -15.34 -2.11
CA LEU A 391 22.76 -15.79 -2.00
C LEU A 391 23.11 -16.24 -0.57
N ARG A 392 22.61 -15.54 0.46
CA ARG A 392 22.74 -16.01 1.85
C ARG A 392 22.06 -17.35 2.06
N SER A 393 20.88 -17.57 1.49
CA SER A 393 20.18 -18.86 1.64
C SER A 393 21.00 -20.02 1.06
N LEU A 394 21.69 -19.80 -0.07
CA LEU A 394 22.62 -20.77 -0.63
C LEU A 394 23.86 -20.93 0.27
N ALA A 395 24.50 -19.82 0.63
CA ALA A 395 25.77 -19.78 1.36
C ALA A 395 25.71 -20.34 2.79
N TYR A 396 24.51 -20.48 3.36
CA TYR A 396 24.32 -21.10 4.68
C TYR A 396 23.48 -22.39 4.60
N SER A 397 23.26 -22.94 3.40
CA SER A 397 22.63 -24.24 3.22
C SER A 397 23.55 -25.38 3.66
N ASP A 398 22.96 -26.48 4.13
CA ASP A 398 23.71 -27.69 4.46
C ASP A 398 24.50 -28.21 3.25
N GLU A 399 23.96 -28.03 2.04
CA GLU A 399 24.62 -28.38 0.78
C GLU A 399 25.90 -27.56 0.58
N TYR A 400 25.85 -26.24 0.73
CA TYR A 400 27.04 -25.39 0.61
C TYR A 400 28.09 -25.68 1.69
N LEU A 401 27.65 -25.89 2.93
CA LEU A 401 28.58 -26.24 4.01
C LEU A 401 29.25 -27.59 3.73
N ALA A 402 28.52 -28.55 3.15
CA ALA A 402 29.10 -29.80 2.70
C ALA A 402 30.11 -29.60 1.56
N THR A 403 29.84 -28.71 0.59
CA THR A 403 30.81 -28.43 -0.50
C THR A 403 32.12 -27.84 0.04
N ILE A 404 32.07 -26.95 1.05
CA ILE A 404 33.26 -26.42 1.73
C ILE A 404 34.05 -27.56 2.39
N VAL A 405 33.38 -28.41 3.16
CA VAL A 405 34.03 -29.51 3.90
C VAL A 405 34.65 -30.51 2.93
N ASP A 406 33.93 -30.90 1.87
CA ASP A 406 34.44 -31.82 0.86
C ASP A 406 35.63 -31.24 0.09
N ARG A 407 35.61 -29.94 -0.21
CA ARG A 407 36.75 -29.25 -0.82
C ARG A 407 37.96 -29.28 0.11
N LEU A 408 37.77 -29.09 1.41
CA LEU A 408 38.85 -29.20 2.39
C LEU A 408 39.42 -30.63 2.46
N TYR A 409 38.57 -31.65 2.49
CA TYR A 409 39.03 -33.04 2.42
C TYR A 409 39.90 -33.31 1.18
N ARG A 410 39.46 -32.85 0.01
CA ARG A 410 40.18 -33.04 -1.25
C ARG A 410 41.47 -32.23 -1.32
N ASP A 411 41.40 -30.93 -1.03
CA ASP A 411 42.51 -30.00 -1.22
C ASP A 411 43.60 -30.15 -0.13
N THR A 412 43.24 -30.61 1.07
CA THR A 412 44.17 -30.76 2.20
C THR A 412 44.59 -32.21 2.46
N LEU A 413 43.67 -33.18 2.38
CA LEU A 413 43.94 -34.58 2.72
C LEU A 413 44.01 -35.50 1.50
N GLY A 414 43.70 -34.99 0.30
CA GLY A 414 43.80 -35.76 -0.94
C GLY A 414 42.73 -36.84 -1.13
N ARG A 415 41.67 -36.83 -0.33
CA ARG A 415 40.56 -37.80 -0.39
C ARG A 415 39.20 -37.12 -0.28
N GLY A 416 38.12 -37.84 -0.56
CA GLY A 416 36.76 -37.40 -0.21
C GLY A 416 36.44 -37.68 1.26
N GLY A 417 35.61 -36.83 1.88
CA GLY A 417 35.00 -37.13 3.17
C GLY A 417 33.84 -38.10 3.00
N SER A 418 33.68 -39.03 3.94
CA SER A 418 32.46 -39.84 4.01
C SER A 418 31.26 -38.99 4.44
N ALA A 419 30.03 -39.42 4.13
CA ALA A 419 28.82 -38.69 4.50
C ALA A 419 28.71 -38.41 6.02
N VAL A 420 29.20 -39.33 6.85
CA VAL A 420 29.24 -39.17 8.31
C VAL A 420 30.26 -38.11 8.73
N GLU A 421 31.46 -38.13 8.16
CA GLU A 421 32.50 -37.14 8.41
C GLU A 421 32.06 -35.73 7.98
N VAL A 422 31.48 -35.61 6.79
CA VAL A 422 30.98 -34.34 6.24
C VAL A 422 29.86 -33.81 7.12
N GLY A 423 28.87 -34.64 7.43
CA GLY A 423 27.74 -34.27 8.29
C GLY A 423 28.16 -33.79 9.68
N TYR A 424 29.21 -34.40 10.25
CA TYR A 424 29.78 -33.97 11.53
C TYR A 424 30.35 -32.54 11.46
N TRP A 425 31.12 -32.21 10.42
CA TRP A 425 31.67 -30.87 10.26
C TRP A 425 30.60 -29.84 9.91
N VAL A 426 29.64 -30.19 9.04
CA VAL A 426 28.49 -29.34 8.71
C VAL A 426 27.70 -28.98 9.98
N GLY A 427 27.44 -29.94 10.86
CA GLY A 427 26.78 -29.70 12.15
C GLY A 427 27.53 -28.69 13.03
N ARG A 428 28.87 -28.70 13.01
CA ARG A 428 29.69 -27.74 13.76
C ARG A 428 29.70 -26.35 13.12
N LEU A 429 29.78 -26.27 11.79
CA LEU A 429 29.66 -25.00 11.06
C LEU A 429 28.30 -24.33 11.35
N ARG A 430 27.21 -25.10 11.35
CA ARG A 430 25.88 -24.63 11.76
C ARG A 430 25.80 -24.15 13.19
N ALA A 431 26.56 -24.78 14.10
CA ALA A 431 26.66 -24.36 15.49
C ALA A 431 27.51 -23.09 15.70
N GLY A 432 27.95 -22.43 14.62
CA GLY A 432 28.71 -21.18 14.66
C GLY A 432 30.23 -21.37 14.69
N MET A 433 30.73 -22.56 14.37
CA MET A 433 32.17 -22.76 14.17
C MET A 433 32.66 -21.97 12.95
N PRO A 434 33.64 -21.07 13.09
CA PRO A 434 34.20 -20.37 11.93
C PRO A 434 34.92 -21.33 10.97
N VAL A 435 34.85 -21.05 9.66
CA VAL A 435 35.58 -21.83 8.64
C VAL A 435 37.09 -21.82 8.91
N ALA A 436 37.66 -20.70 9.38
CA ALA A 436 39.07 -20.64 9.79
C ALA A 436 39.43 -21.69 10.86
N ARG A 437 38.51 -21.95 11.80
CA ARG A 437 38.68 -23.00 12.81
C ARG A 437 38.65 -24.39 12.19
N LEU A 438 37.68 -24.66 11.31
CA LEU A 438 37.63 -25.91 10.55
C LEU A 438 38.94 -26.15 9.79
N VAL A 439 39.44 -25.15 9.08
CA VAL A 439 40.71 -25.22 8.34
C VAL A 439 41.88 -25.54 9.26
N GLY A 440 41.94 -24.93 10.44
CA GLY A 440 42.94 -25.25 11.46
C GLY A 440 42.89 -26.71 11.94
N GLU A 441 41.71 -27.30 12.08
CA GLU A 441 41.55 -28.71 12.45
C GLU A 441 42.09 -29.65 11.35
N PHE A 442 41.85 -29.33 10.08
CA PHE A 442 42.33 -30.14 8.94
C PHE A 442 43.85 -30.07 8.80
N TYR A 443 44.42 -28.87 8.68
CA TYR A 443 45.88 -28.70 8.56
C TYR A 443 46.63 -29.11 9.84
N GLY A 444 46.00 -29.04 11.01
CA GLY A 444 46.59 -29.46 12.27
C GLY A 444 46.50 -30.96 12.55
N SER A 445 45.72 -31.70 11.74
CA SER A 445 45.39 -33.11 11.96
C SER A 445 46.61 -34.02 11.85
N GLN A 446 46.53 -35.19 12.48
CA GLN A 446 47.53 -36.25 12.29
C GLN A 446 47.51 -36.80 10.86
N GLU A 447 46.34 -36.82 10.24
CA GLU A 447 46.15 -37.33 8.87
C GLU A 447 46.92 -36.47 7.86
N TYR A 448 46.81 -35.15 7.96
CA TYR A 448 47.57 -34.23 7.11
C TYR A 448 49.08 -34.42 7.27
N LEU A 449 49.57 -34.55 8.52
CA LEU A 449 51.00 -34.81 8.77
C LEU A 449 51.46 -36.15 8.19
N ALA A 450 50.64 -37.20 8.33
CA ALA A 450 50.95 -38.52 7.78
C ALA A 450 51.02 -38.48 6.25
N GLY A 451 50.16 -37.70 5.59
CA GLY A 451 50.20 -37.45 4.15
C GLY A 451 51.51 -36.81 3.67
N LEU A 452 52.20 -36.05 4.52
CA LEU A 452 53.55 -35.51 4.26
C LEU A 452 54.68 -36.53 4.52
N GLY A 453 54.35 -37.79 4.77
CA GLY A 453 55.30 -38.84 5.16
C GLY A 453 55.59 -38.90 6.66
N GLY A 454 54.71 -38.33 7.51
CA GLY A 454 54.85 -38.36 8.98
C GLY A 454 55.97 -37.46 9.52
N GLY A 455 56.43 -36.50 8.72
CA GLY A 455 57.66 -35.74 8.92
C GLY A 455 57.67 -34.76 10.11
N ALA A 456 58.84 -34.13 10.30
CA ALA A 456 59.09 -33.15 11.37
C ALA A 456 58.20 -31.91 11.26
N THR A 457 57.92 -31.26 12.39
CA THR A 457 57.14 -30.00 12.46
C THR A 457 57.61 -28.95 11.44
N ARG A 458 58.92 -28.87 11.19
CA ARG A 458 59.49 -27.93 10.21
C ARG A 458 58.99 -28.18 8.78
N THR A 459 58.89 -29.44 8.35
CA THR A 459 58.36 -29.83 7.03
C THR A 459 56.88 -29.48 6.92
N TRP A 460 56.12 -29.72 7.99
CA TRP A 460 54.71 -29.34 8.07
C TRP A 460 54.49 -27.82 7.97
N VAL A 461 55.29 -27.00 8.67
CA VAL A 461 55.22 -25.52 8.53
C VAL A 461 55.54 -25.08 7.10
N ALA A 462 56.55 -25.69 6.47
CA ALA A 462 56.94 -25.35 5.10
C ALA A 462 55.80 -25.60 4.10
N ASP A 463 55.15 -26.77 4.16
CA ASP A 463 54.02 -27.10 3.28
C ASP A 463 52.82 -26.19 3.54
N LEU A 464 52.55 -25.88 4.81
CA LEU A 464 51.47 -24.96 5.18
C LEU A 464 51.68 -23.55 4.60
N TYR A 465 52.92 -23.04 4.61
CA TYR A 465 53.26 -21.76 3.97
C TYR A 465 52.97 -21.78 2.47
N ALA A 466 53.43 -22.83 1.77
CA ALA A 466 53.18 -22.96 0.34
C ALA A 466 51.68 -23.05 0.02
N LYS A 467 50.91 -23.83 0.79
CA LYS A 467 49.48 -24.07 0.55
C LYS A 467 48.57 -22.90 0.96
N VAL A 468 48.88 -22.22 2.07
CA VAL A 468 47.99 -21.19 2.65
C VAL A 468 48.40 -19.77 2.26
N LEU A 469 49.70 -19.54 2.05
CA LEU A 469 50.24 -18.23 1.69
C LEU A 469 50.69 -18.14 0.22
N GLY A 470 50.93 -19.27 -0.44
CA GLY A 470 51.35 -19.28 -1.85
C GLY A 470 52.82 -18.91 -2.05
N ARG A 471 53.65 -19.01 -0.99
CA ARG A 471 55.09 -18.75 -1.04
C ARG A 471 55.85 -19.69 -0.11
N ASP A 472 57.16 -19.79 -0.33
CA ASP A 472 58.04 -20.53 0.55
C ASP A 472 58.28 -19.80 1.88
N ALA A 473 58.44 -20.59 2.95
CA ALA A 473 58.81 -20.09 4.26
C ALA A 473 60.31 -19.74 4.32
N SER A 474 60.65 -18.59 4.90
CA SER A 474 62.06 -18.28 5.20
C SER A 474 62.58 -19.15 6.35
N PRO A 475 63.91 -19.30 6.53
CA PRO A 475 64.46 -20.00 7.69
C PRO A 475 63.96 -19.44 9.03
N ALA A 476 63.80 -18.12 9.12
CA ALA A 476 63.27 -17.45 10.31
C ALA A 476 61.77 -17.76 10.55
N ASP A 477 60.96 -17.78 9.48
CA ASP A 477 59.55 -18.22 9.56
C ASP A 477 59.45 -19.64 10.13
N LEU A 478 60.26 -20.56 9.58
CA LEU A 478 60.27 -21.96 10.00
C LEU A 478 60.70 -22.12 11.45
N ASP A 479 61.73 -21.41 11.90
CA ASP A 479 62.21 -21.45 13.30
C ASP A 479 61.13 -20.92 14.26
N PHE A 480 60.54 -19.75 13.93
CA PHE A 480 59.49 -19.13 14.73
C PHE A 480 58.28 -20.05 14.88
N TRP A 481 57.72 -20.56 13.78
CA TRP A 481 56.52 -21.39 13.84
C TRP A 481 56.78 -22.79 14.38
N THR A 482 57.99 -23.34 14.24
CA THR A 482 58.36 -24.59 14.90
C THR A 482 58.31 -24.42 16.42
N ALA A 483 58.87 -23.33 16.95
CA ALA A 483 58.79 -23.01 18.38
C ALA A 483 57.34 -22.76 18.85
N GLN A 484 56.56 -21.98 18.08
CA GLN A 484 55.14 -21.73 18.41
C GLN A 484 54.31 -23.02 18.40
N THR A 485 54.63 -23.98 17.53
CA THR A 485 53.91 -25.27 17.46
C THR A 485 54.11 -26.10 18.70
N ALA A 486 55.31 -26.08 19.28
CA ALA A 486 55.58 -26.75 20.56
C ALA A 486 54.77 -26.14 21.72
N ALA A 487 54.52 -24.83 21.69
CA ALA A 487 53.80 -24.12 22.74
C ALA A 487 52.27 -24.18 22.60
N LEU A 488 51.75 -24.12 21.37
CA LEU A 488 50.31 -23.91 21.09
C LEU A 488 49.63 -25.12 20.44
N GLY A 489 50.40 -26.06 19.92
CA GLY A 489 49.92 -27.18 19.11
C GLY A 489 49.63 -26.80 17.64
N ARG A 490 49.58 -27.82 16.77
CA ARG A 490 49.46 -27.64 15.31
C ARG A 490 48.17 -26.95 14.88
N VAL A 491 47.02 -27.32 15.47
CA VAL A 491 45.71 -26.74 15.12
C VAL A 491 45.69 -25.23 15.32
N ARG A 492 46.21 -24.74 16.45
CA ARG A 492 46.27 -23.29 16.73
C ARG A 492 47.29 -22.57 15.85
N VAL A 493 48.41 -23.19 15.51
CA VAL A 493 49.39 -22.60 14.58
C VAL A 493 48.83 -22.53 13.17
N ALA A 494 48.19 -23.60 12.67
CA ALA A 494 47.52 -23.61 11.38
C ALA A 494 46.44 -22.53 11.28
N HIS A 495 45.61 -22.41 12.31
CA HIS A 495 44.61 -21.35 12.42
C HIS A 495 45.24 -19.94 12.33
N ARG A 496 46.31 -19.68 13.09
CA ARG A 496 46.98 -18.37 13.08
C ARG A 496 47.61 -18.03 11.73
N ILE A 497 48.21 -19.00 11.04
CA ILE A 497 48.76 -18.80 9.70
C ILE A 497 47.63 -18.55 8.69
N TYR A 498 46.52 -19.28 8.79
CA TYR A 498 45.34 -19.06 7.95
C TYR A 498 44.68 -17.71 8.19
N GLU A 499 44.62 -17.21 9.42
CA GLU A 499 44.07 -15.89 9.72
C GLU A 499 45.05 -14.73 9.49
N SER A 500 46.28 -15.02 9.07
CA SER A 500 47.29 -13.99 8.81
C SER A 500 46.83 -12.97 7.76
N PRO A 501 47.26 -11.69 7.85
CA PRO A 501 46.95 -10.67 6.85
C PRO A 501 47.29 -11.09 5.42
N GLU A 502 48.39 -11.82 5.24
CA GLU A 502 48.82 -12.35 3.95
C GLU A 502 47.82 -13.37 3.39
N SER A 503 47.44 -14.38 4.18
CA SER A 503 46.45 -15.37 3.75
C SER A 503 45.09 -14.73 3.47
N ARG A 504 44.63 -13.80 4.33
CA ARG A 504 43.37 -13.06 4.14
C ARG A 504 43.37 -12.33 2.80
N THR A 505 44.45 -11.62 2.48
CA THR A 505 44.63 -10.93 1.20
C THR A 505 44.55 -11.89 0.01
N THR A 506 45.24 -13.04 0.09
CA THR A 506 45.23 -14.07 -0.96
C THR A 506 43.84 -14.66 -1.17
N ARG A 507 43.11 -14.97 -0.09
CA ARG A 507 41.74 -15.51 -0.18
C ARG A 507 40.74 -14.51 -0.76
N VAL A 508 40.82 -13.24 -0.35
CA VAL A 508 39.98 -12.18 -0.92
C VAL A 508 40.23 -12.08 -2.42
N ARG A 509 41.50 -12.02 -2.87
CA ARG A 509 41.84 -11.98 -4.31
C ARG A 509 41.29 -13.19 -5.06
N ARG A 510 41.38 -14.38 -4.47
CA ARG A 510 40.83 -15.60 -5.05
C ARG A 510 39.31 -15.53 -5.23
N LEU A 511 38.57 -15.03 -4.23
CA LEU A 511 37.12 -14.85 -4.34
C LEU A 511 36.74 -13.84 -5.42
N TYR A 512 37.48 -12.74 -5.54
CA TYR A 512 37.30 -11.80 -6.66
C TYR A 512 37.54 -12.48 -8.02
N GLN A 513 38.57 -13.31 -8.14
CA GLN A 513 38.85 -14.01 -9.38
C GLN A 513 37.78 -15.06 -9.71
N GLU A 514 37.34 -15.84 -8.73
CA GLU A 514 36.32 -16.88 -8.91
C GLU A 514 34.96 -16.25 -9.26
N LEU A 515 34.48 -15.31 -8.44
CA LEU A 515 33.14 -14.71 -8.56
C LEU A 515 33.06 -13.59 -9.60
N LEU A 516 34.09 -12.75 -9.73
CA LEU A 516 34.07 -11.58 -10.65
C LEU A 516 35.06 -11.68 -11.84
N GLY A 517 36.02 -12.61 -11.82
CA GLY A 517 36.87 -12.89 -12.99
C GLY A 517 38.06 -11.95 -13.12
N ARG A 518 38.29 -11.12 -12.10
CA ARG A 518 39.37 -10.14 -12.03
C ARG A 518 40.03 -10.16 -10.66
N SER A 519 41.20 -9.56 -10.57
CA SER A 519 41.82 -9.21 -9.29
C SER A 519 41.13 -7.98 -8.69
N GLY A 520 40.67 -8.09 -7.44
CA GLY A 520 40.11 -6.95 -6.69
C GLY A 520 41.10 -5.79 -6.57
N GLY A 521 40.62 -4.55 -6.53
CA GLY A 521 41.48 -3.38 -6.35
C GLY A 521 42.18 -3.40 -4.99
N ALA A 522 43.36 -2.77 -4.87
CA ALA A 522 44.16 -2.83 -3.65
C ALA A 522 43.40 -2.34 -2.41
N ALA A 523 42.58 -1.29 -2.56
CA ALA A 523 41.73 -0.76 -1.49
C ALA A 523 40.62 -1.75 -1.08
N ASP A 524 39.92 -2.34 -2.05
CA ASP A 524 38.85 -3.32 -1.79
C ASP A 524 39.39 -4.58 -1.10
N VAL A 525 40.54 -5.07 -1.58
CA VAL A 525 41.19 -6.24 -1.00
C VAL A 525 41.61 -5.96 0.44
N ALA A 526 42.20 -4.80 0.72
CA ALA A 526 42.58 -4.42 2.09
C ALA A 526 41.36 -4.27 3.00
N TYR A 527 40.29 -3.65 2.51
CA TYR A 527 39.03 -3.49 3.25
C TYR A 527 38.44 -4.85 3.66
N TRP A 528 38.33 -5.78 2.72
CA TRP A 528 37.74 -7.10 2.98
C TRP A 528 38.67 -8.03 3.76
N ALA A 529 39.99 -7.92 3.57
CA ALA A 529 40.96 -8.72 4.33
C ALA A 529 40.86 -8.45 5.83
N GLU A 530 40.53 -7.24 6.27
CA GLU A 530 40.30 -6.97 7.68
C GLU A 530 38.97 -7.52 8.21
N ARG A 531 37.89 -7.37 7.44
CA ARG A 531 36.54 -7.79 7.85
C ARG A 531 36.32 -9.30 7.88
N ILE A 532 37.10 -10.06 7.10
CA ILE A 532 36.96 -11.53 7.05
C ILE A 532 37.22 -12.19 8.42
N LEU A 533 37.98 -11.56 9.33
CA LEU A 533 38.18 -12.06 10.70
C LEU A 533 36.89 -12.04 11.53
N THR A 534 36.07 -11.01 11.34
CA THR A 534 34.86 -10.82 12.13
C THR A 534 33.62 -11.37 11.44
N GLU A 535 33.59 -11.35 10.11
CA GLU A 535 32.40 -11.71 9.30
C GLU A 535 32.51 -13.10 8.67
N GLY A 536 33.73 -13.64 8.54
CA GLY A 536 33.99 -14.93 7.91
C GLY A 536 33.98 -14.91 6.38
N ASP A 537 34.60 -15.93 5.78
CA ASP A 537 34.77 -16.07 4.33
C ASP A 537 33.43 -16.18 3.58
N VAL A 538 32.42 -16.81 4.19
CA VAL A 538 31.07 -17.01 3.61
C VAL A 538 30.36 -15.67 3.41
N SER A 539 30.41 -14.78 4.40
CA SER A 539 29.78 -13.45 4.34
C SER A 539 30.41 -12.59 3.23
N LEU A 540 31.73 -12.69 3.05
CA LEU A 540 32.45 -12.01 1.98
C LEU A 540 32.01 -12.52 0.59
N ALA A 541 31.94 -13.85 0.40
CA ALA A 541 31.49 -14.43 -0.86
C ALA A 541 30.09 -13.94 -1.24
N VAL A 542 29.16 -13.90 -0.28
CA VAL A 542 27.82 -13.33 -0.46
C VAL A 542 27.89 -11.85 -0.84
N ALA A 543 28.72 -11.05 -0.15
CA ALA A 543 28.82 -9.62 -0.41
C ALA A 543 29.34 -9.33 -1.83
N ILE A 544 30.33 -10.08 -2.30
CA ILE A 544 30.86 -9.99 -3.66
C ILE A 544 29.81 -10.45 -4.68
N ALA A 545 29.18 -11.60 -4.47
CA ALA A 545 28.18 -12.15 -5.40
C ALA A 545 26.87 -11.33 -5.44
N ALA A 546 26.55 -10.56 -4.40
CA ALA A 546 25.39 -9.68 -4.38
C ALA A 546 25.60 -8.37 -5.16
N SER A 547 26.81 -8.13 -5.67
CA SER A 547 27.14 -6.94 -6.43
C SER A 547 26.48 -6.92 -7.81
N GLN A 548 26.32 -5.71 -8.36
CA GLN A 548 25.85 -5.53 -9.72
C GLN A 548 26.82 -6.15 -10.75
N GLU A 549 28.12 -6.09 -10.49
CA GLU A 549 29.14 -6.67 -11.36
C GLU A 549 29.00 -8.19 -11.48
N TYR A 550 28.72 -8.89 -10.38
CA TYR A 550 28.45 -10.33 -10.43
C TYR A 550 27.21 -10.64 -11.28
N PHE A 551 26.16 -9.84 -11.11
CA PHE A 551 24.92 -9.99 -11.87
C PHE A 551 25.12 -9.80 -13.37
N GLU A 552 25.91 -8.80 -13.78
CA GLU A 552 26.28 -8.57 -15.19
C GLU A 552 27.14 -9.70 -15.74
N ARG A 553 28.14 -10.15 -14.96
CA ARG A 553 28.97 -11.29 -15.34
C ARG A 553 28.16 -12.56 -15.53
N ALA A 554 27.14 -12.81 -14.70
CA ALA A 554 26.28 -13.98 -14.82
C ALA A 554 25.61 -14.08 -16.19
N GLN A 555 25.22 -12.95 -16.79
CA GLN A 555 24.63 -12.93 -18.14
C GLN A 555 25.61 -13.47 -19.19
N THR A 556 26.89 -13.10 -19.08
CA THR A 556 27.93 -13.49 -20.05
C THR A 556 28.45 -14.91 -19.90
N ARG A 557 28.22 -15.55 -18.74
CA ARG A 557 28.69 -16.93 -18.46
C ARG A 557 27.76 -18.00 -19.02
N SER A 558 26.50 -17.64 -19.25
CA SER A 558 25.44 -18.55 -19.69
C SER A 558 25.15 -18.47 -21.19
N GLY A 559 25.91 -17.65 -21.93
CA GLY A 559 25.81 -17.49 -23.39
C GLY A 559 26.65 -18.47 -24.19
#